data_AF-A0A418RFX1-F1
#
_entry.id   AF-A0A418RFX1-F1
#
_cell.length_a   1.000
_cell.length_b   1.000
_cell.length_c   1.000
_cell.angle_alpha   90.00
_cell.angle_beta   90.00
_cell.angle_gamma   90.00
#
_symmetry.space_group_name_H-M   'P 1'
#
loop_
_entity.id
_entity.type
_entity.pdbx_description
1 polymer ?
#
loop_
_entity_poly.entity_id
_entity_poly.type
_entity_poly.pdbx_seq_one_letter_code
_entity_poly.pdbx_strand_id
1 'polypeptide(L)' 'MKNVEQRAKFDDFELEDNYDFSDGIHGRFYKPKKIRTTLQLDNDILLFLKKQASEKHIKYQVLVNSLLRDYMTEAR' A
#
# COMPACT_ATOMS: atom_id res chain seq x y z
N MET A 1 34.78 -7.68 4.25
CA MET A 1 33.70 -6.69 4.51
C MET A 1 34.36 -5.43 5.03
N LYS A 2 34.13 -4.28 4.39
CA LYS A 2 34.83 -3.02 4.71
C LYS A 2 34.41 -2.48 6.09
N ASN A 3 35.37 -1.87 6.77
CA ASN A 3 35.38 -1.36 8.15
C ASN A 3 34.09 -0.59 8.54
N VAL A 4 33.59 -0.82 9.77
CA VAL A 4 32.36 -0.21 10.33
C VAL A 4 32.42 1.32 10.27
N GLU A 5 33.61 1.89 10.46
CA GLU A 5 33.87 3.33 10.40
C GLU A 5 33.63 3.94 9.01
N GLN A 6 33.82 3.16 7.94
CA GLN A 6 33.54 3.62 6.56
C GLN A 6 32.05 3.65 6.26
N ARG A 7 31.24 2.86 6.97
CA ARG A 7 29.78 2.83 6.81
C ARG A 7 29.13 4.04 7.47
N ALA A 8 29.59 4.42 8.67
CA ALA A 8 29.06 5.55 9.44
C ALA A 8 29.14 6.90 8.69
N LYS A 9 30.07 7.05 7.74
CA LYS A 9 30.18 8.25 6.90
C LYS A 9 28.99 8.51 5.97
N PHE A 10 28.15 7.51 5.73
CA PHE A 10 26.98 7.63 4.84
C PHE A 10 25.66 7.65 5.60
N ASP A 11 25.68 7.66 6.94
CA ASP A 11 24.46 7.67 7.75
C ASP A 11 23.75 9.04 7.72
N ASP A 12 24.49 10.14 7.52
CA ASP A 12 23.97 11.51 7.41
C ASP A 12 23.74 11.99 5.96
N PHE A 13 23.51 11.07 5.03
CA PHE A 13 23.24 11.46 3.63
C PHE A 13 21.82 11.99 3.47
N GLU A 14 21.69 13.30 3.29
CA GLU A 14 20.43 13.93 2.88
C GLU A 14 20.32 13.96 1.34
N LEU A 15 19.15 13.61 0.83
CA LEU A 15 18.83 13.71 -0.59
C LEU A 15 18.61 15.18 -0.95
N GLU A 16 19.20 15.62 -2.07
CA GLU A 16 18.94 16.95 -2.62
C GLU A 16 17.47 17.09 -3.08
N ASP A 17 16.89 18.29 -2.95
CA ASP A 17 15.49 18.57 -3.30
C ASP A 17 15.17 18.42 -4.80
N ASN A 18 16.19 18.30 -5.65
CA ASN A 18 16.09 18.20 -7.11
C ASN A 18 15.77 16.78 -7.61
N TYR A 19 15.69 15.79 -6.71
CA TYR A 19 15.37 14.42 -7.09
C TYR A 19 13.87 14.26 -7.40
N ASP A 20 13.56 13.97 -8.67
CA ASP A 20 12.21 13.64 -9.11
C ASP A 20 11.98 12.12 -9.07
N PHE A 21 11.12 11.67 -8.16
CA PHE A 21 10.71 10.27 -8.00
C PHE A 21 9.32 9.98 -8.61
N SER A 22 8.80 10.86 -9.48
CA SER A 22 7.46 10.72 -10.05
C SER A 22 7.25 9.40 -10.80
N ASP A 23 8.30 8.89 -11.46
CA ASP A 23 8.29 7.60 -12.18
C ASP A 23 8.83 6.42 -11.33
N GLY A 24 9.01 6.65 -10.03
CA GLY A 24 9.52 5.65 -9.09
C GLY A 24 8.59 4.45 -8.95
N ILE A 25 9.06 3.27 -9.36
CA ILE A 25 8.34 2.01 -9.15
C ILE A 25 8.65 1.51 -7.73
N HIS A 26 7.60 1.20 -6.97
CA HIS A 26 7.74 0.60 -5.65
C HIS A 26 8.48 -0.74 -5.75
N GLY A 27 9.61 -0.86 -5.04
CA GLY A 27 10.41 -2.08 -5.03
C GLY A 27 9.68 -3.30 -4.43
N ARG A 28 10.20 -4.50 -4.68
CA ARG A 28 9.61 -5.79 -4.24
C ARG A 28 9.33 -5.90 -2.74
N PHE A 29 10.03 -5.11 -1.92
CA PHE A 29 9.89 -5.10 -0.47
C PHE A 29 8.88 -4.07 0.05
N TYR A 30 8.26 -3.28 -0.84
CA TYR A 30 7.26 -2.31 -0.44
C TYR A 30 6.02 -3.01 0.13
N LYS A 31 5.66 -2.66 1.36
CA LYS A 31 4.43 -3.09 2.01
C LYS A 31 3.53 -1.88 2.20
N PRO A 32 2.32 -1.85 1.60
CA PRO A 32 1.38 -0.77 1.84
C PRO A 32 1.03 -0.66 3.32
N LYS A 33 1.17 0.54 3.89
CA LYS A 33 0.77 0.81 5.28
C LYS A 33 -0.75 0.92 5.33
N LYS A 34 -1.41 -0.04 5.98
CA LYS A 34 -2.87 -0.02 6.21
C LYS A 34 -3.19 1.00 7.30
N ILE A 35 -4.01 1.99 6.96
CA ILE A 35 -4.51 3.00 7.90
C ILE A 35 -5.96 2.65 8.24
N ARG A 36 -6.34 2.80 9.50
CA ARG A 36 -7.75 2.67 9.90
C ARG A 36 -8.46 3.96 9.52
N THR A 37 -9.48 3.86 8.69
CA THR A 37 -10.36 4.99 8.35
C THR A 37 -11.82 4.57 8.42
N THR A 38 -12.70 5.53 8.63
CA THR A 38 -14.15 5.32 8.57
C THR A 38 -14.64 5.64 7.15
N LEU A 39 -15.45 4.75 6.57
CA LEU A 39 -16.03 4.92 5.24
C LEU A 39 -17.53 4.65 5.34
N GLN A 40 -18.35 5.48 4.67
CA GLN A 40 -19.78 5.23 4.54
C GLN A 40 -20.04 4.32 3.34
N LEU A 41 -20.82 3.26 3.56
CA LEU A 41 -21.25 2.30 2.55
C LEU A 41 -22.73 2.02 2.75
N ASP A 42 -23.45 1.83 1.66
CA ASP A 42 -24.84 1.41 1.71
C ASP A 42 -24.96 0.00 2.28
N ASN A 43 -26.08 -0.27 2.95
CA ASN A 43 -26.27 -1.51 3.70
C ASN A 43 -26.32 -2.75 2.81
N ASP A 44 -26.93 -2.63 1.63
CA ASP A 44 -27.00 -3.67 0.61
C ASP A 44 -25.62 -4.00 0.04
N ILE A 45 -24.82 -2.98 -0.28
CA ILE A 45 -23.43 -3.12 -0.73
C ILE A 45 -22.60 -3.82 0.35
N LEU A 46 -22.73 -3.39 1.62
CA LEU A 46 -22.02 -4.01 2.73
C LEU A 46 -22.38 -5.49 2.88
N LEU A 47 -23.66 -5.84 2.76
CA LEU A 47 -24.13 -7.22 2.86
C LEU A 47 -23.59 -8.08 1.71
N PHE A 48 -23.62 -7.55 0.48
CA PHE A 48 -23.08 -8.21 -0.70
C PHE A 48 -21.58 -8.49 -0.55
N LEU A 49 -20.79 -7.50 -0.12
CA LEU A 49 -19.35 -7.64 0.07
C LEU A 49 -19.01 -8.62 1.18
N LYS A 50 -19.79 -8.67 2.26
CA LYS A 50 -19.61 -9.67 3.33
C LYS A 50 -19.88 -11.09 2.82
N LYS A 51 -20.93 -11.28 2.02
CA LYS A 51 -21.24 -12.59 1.41
C LYS A 51 -20.11 -13.05 0.49
N GLN A 52 -19.67 -12.19 -0.44
CA GLN A 52 -18.55 -12.48 -1.33
C GLN A 52 -17.25 -12.78 -0.57
N ALA A 53 -16.97 -12.02 0.49
CA ALA A 53 -15.78 -12.25 1.31
C ALA A 53 -15.82 -13.61 2.01
N SER A 54 -17.01 -14.03 2.46
CA SER A 54 -17.22 -15.35 3.04
C SER A 54 -16.98 -16.48 2.03
N GLU A 55 -17.49 -16.34 0.81
CA GLU A 55 -17.28 -17.31 -0.27
C GLU A 55 -15.79 -17.44 -0.65
N LYS A 56 -15.05 -16.33 -0.61
CA LYS A 56 -13.61 -16.27 -0.88
C LYS A 56 -12.74 -16.59 0.34
N HIS A 57 -13.33 -16.90 1.50
CA HIS A 57 -12.63 -17.13 2.76
C HIS A 57 -11.66 -16.01 3.18
N ILE A 58 -12.00 -14.75 2.86
CA ILE A 58 -11.21 -13.56 3.24
C ILE A 58 -12.05 -12.60 4.08
N LYS A 59 -11.38 -11.67 4.78
CA LYS A 59 -12.08 -10.59 5.50
C LYS A 59 -12.66 -9.58 4.51
N TYR A 60 -13.88 -9.09 4.74
CA TYR A 60 -14.51 -8.08 3.86
C TYR A 60 -13.65 -6.82 3.68
N GLN A 61 -12.90 -6.41 4.72
CA GLN A 61 -11.97 -5.27 4.65
C GLN A 61 -10.85 -5.50 3.64
N VAL A 62 -10.37 -6.74 3.52
CA VAL A 62 -9.34 -7.12 2.54
C VAL A 62 -9.93 -7.11 1.14
N LEU A 63 -11.16 -7.62 0.98
CA LEU A 63 -11.88 -7.59 -0.29
C LEU A 63 -12.09 -6.14 -0.78
N VAL A 64 -12.60 -5.26 0.09
CA VAL A 64 -12.81 -3.84 -0.22
C VAL A 64 -11.51 -3.18 -0.67
N ASN A 65 -10.41 -3.39 0.07
CA ASN A 65 -9.12 -2.81 -0.28
C ASN A 65 -8.52 -3.40 -1.56
N SER A 66 -8.85 -4.65 -1.92
CA SER A 66 -8.48 -5.22 -3.23
C SER A 66 -9.24 -4.53 -4.35
N LEU A 67 -10.58 -4.46 -4.24
CA LEU A 67 -11.43 -3.84 -5.25
C LEU A 67 -11.04 -2.38 -5.52
N LEU A 68 -10.72 -1.62 -4.47
CA LEU A 68 -10.26 -0.24 -4.61
C LEU A 68 -8.90 -0.16 -5.34
N ARG A 69 -8.00 -1.13 -5.14
CA ARG A 69 -6.71 -1.17 -5.86
C ARG A 69 -6.87 -1.55 -7.31
N ASP A 70 -7.76 -2.49 -7.59
CA ASP A 70 -8.08 -2.90 -8.95
C ASP A 70 -8.67 -1.71 -9.72
N TYR A 71 -9.64 -1.00 -9.12
CA TYR A 71 -10.19 0.24 -9.67
C TYR A 71 -9.13 1.33 -9.90
N MET A 72 -8.22 1.55 -8.95
CA MET A 72 -7.11 2.51 -9.13
C MET A 72 -6.16 2.13 -10.26
N THR A 73 -6.06 0.84 -10.59
CA THR A 73 -5.19 0.36 -11.67
C THR A 73 -5.89 0.47 -13.02
N GLU A 74 -7.19 0.19 -13.08
CA GLU A 74 -8.01 0.34 -14.29
C GLU A 74 -8.26 1.80 -14.67
N ALA A 75 -8.37 2.69 -13.67
CA ALA A 75 -8.58 4.12 -13.88
C ALA A 75 -7.30 4.87 -14.31
N ARG A 76 -6.16 4.19 -14.37
CA ARG A 76 -4.84 4.74 -14.67
C ARG A 76 -4.39 4.36 -16.06
#